data_AF-A0A640TDP9-F1
#
_entry.id   AF-A0A640TDP9-F1
#
_cell.length_a   1.000
_cell.length_b   1.000
_cell.length_c   1.000
_cell.angle_alpha   90.00
_cell.angle_beta   90.00
_cell.angle_gamma   90.00
#
_symmetry.space_group_name_H-M   'P 1'
#
loop_
_entity.id
_entity.type
_entity.pdbx_description
1 polymer ?
#
loop_
_entity_poly.entity_id
_entity_poly.type
_entity_poly.pdbx_seq_one_letter_code
_entity_poly.pdbx_strand_id
1 'polypeptide(L)'
;MLHPDLRLLGQPIEGHFGPLRQSTIANSNHPNHTVQTRALHAYLRWRNANARHRDVLAAERKERARIRSEKGIRWGGRPLNTAA
;
A
#
# COMPACT_ATOMS: atom_id res chain seq x y z
N MET A 1 -1.20 -25.70 -25.83
CA MET A 1 -2.44 -24.91 -25.83
C MET A 1 -2.46 -24.09 -24.56
N LEU A 2 -2.30 -22.76 -24.68
CA LEU A 2 -2.13 -21.83 -23.55
C LEU A 2 -3.49 -21.26 -23.13
N HIS A 3 -3.78 -21.31 -21.84
CA HIS A 3 -5.01 -20.79 -21.24
C HIS A 3 -4.90 -19.26 -21.05
N PRO A 4 -5.82 -18.43 -21.58
CA PRO A 4 -5.78 -16.99 -21.41
C PRO A 4 -6.63 -16.56 -20.22
N ASP A 5 -6.03 -16.20 -19.09
CA ASP A 5 -6.74 -15.46 -18.04
C ASP A 5 -5.80 -14.70 -17.08
N LEU A 6 -4.96 -13.82 -17.64
CA LEU A 6 -4.14 -12.87 -16.86
C LEU A 6 -4.84 -11.52 -16.62
N ARG A 7 -6.16 -11.43 -16.81
CA ARG A 7 -6.92 -10.17 -16.60
C ARG A 7 -7.30 -9.90 -15.14
N LEU A 8 -7.04 -10.83 -14.22
CA LEU A 8 -7.23 -10.63 -12.78
C LEU A 8 -5.95 -10.18 -12.04
N LEU A 9 -4.79 -10.14 -12.71
CA LEU A 9 -3.53 -9.62 -12.16
C LEU A 9 -3.40 -8.09 -12.28
N GLY A 10 -4.51 -7.39 -12.53
CA GLY A 10 -4.58 -5.94 -12.65
C GLY A 10 -4.77 -5.20 -11.33
N GLN A 11 -4.50 -5.82 -10.18
CA GLN A 11 -4.28 -5.03 -8.96
C GLN A 11 -2.80 -4.63 -8.96
N PRO A 12 -2.45 -3.33 -9.09
CA PRO A 12 -1.07 -2.93 -8.98
C PRO A 12 -0.61 -3.30 -7.56
N ILE A 13 0.22 -4.35 -7.50
CA ILE A 13 0.94 -4.82 -6.31
C ILE A 13 1.57 -3.59 -5.62
N GLU A 14 1.93 -2.57 -6.38
CA GLU A 14 2.43 -1.26 -5.91
C GLU A 14 1.66 -0.61 -4.75
N GLY A 15 0.33 -0.80 -4.64
CA GLY A 15 -0.47 -0.25 -3.54
C GLY A 15 -0.30 -0.97 -2.20
N HIS A 16 0.14 -2.23 -2.22
CA HIS A 16 0.30 -3.06 -1.02
C HIS A 16 1.68 -2.89 -0.36
N PHE A 17 2.62 -2.33 -1.10
CA PHE A 17 4.04 -2.27 -0.77
C PHE A 17 4.49 -0.84 -0.48
N GLY A 18 3.61 0.15 -0.29
CA GLY A 18 4.01 1.52 0.04
C GLY A 18 5.14 1.64 1.09
N PRO A 19 5.10 0.86 2.20
CA PRO A 19 6.21 0.78 3.16
C PRO A 19 7.46 0.05 2.63
N LEU A 20 7.26 -1.05 1.88
CA LEU A 20 8.33 -1.81 1.21
C LEU A 20 9.04 -0.97 0.14
N ARG A 21 8.31 -0.09 -0.55
CA ARG A 21 8.84 0.86 -1.52
C ARG A 21 9.70 1.91 -0.83
N GLN A 22 9.37 2.35 0.37
CA GLN A 22 10.24 3.26 1.12
C GLN A 22 11.50 2.54 1.64
N SER A 23 11.43 1.27 2.00
CA SER A 23 12.64 0.49 2.34
C SER A 23 13.51 0.16 1.13
N THR A 24 12.92 -0.01 -0.06
CA THR A 24 13.63 -0.50 -1.27
C THR A 24 14.01 0.62 -2.25
N ILE A 25 13.19 1.67 -2.42
CA ILE A 25 13.37 2.74 -3.43
C ILE A 25 14.05 3.98 -2.86
N ALA A 26 13.90 4.24 -1.55
CA ALA A 26 14.86 5.11 -0.90
C ALA A 26 16.14 4.29 -0.79
N ASN A 27 17.08 4.52 -1.71
CA ASN A 27 18.45 4.07 -1.68
C ASN A 27 19.18 4.58 -0.42
N SER A 28 18.69 4.21 0.76
CA SER A 28 19.40 4.42 2.00
C SER A 28 20.51 3.40 1.97
N ASN A 29 21.71 3.87 1.67
CA ASN A 29 22.95 3.20 2.02
C ASN A 29 22.96 3.06 3.56
N HIS A 30 22.12 2.17 4.08
CA HIS A 30 21.99 1.90 5.49
C HIS A 30 23.14 0.93 5.78
N PRO A 31 24.11 1.29 6.63
CA PRO A 31 25.34 0.52 6.80
C PRO A 31 25.08 -0.92 7.29
N ASN A 32 23.84 -1.27 7.63
CA ASN A 32 23.47 -2.61 8.03
C ASN A 32 22.09 -3.03 7.49
N HIS A 33 22.05 -3.60 6.29
CA HIS A 33 20.85 -4.20 5.68
C HIS A 33 20.11 -5.20 6.61
N THR A 34 20.81 -5.82 7.57
CA THR A 34 20.19 -6.71 8.57
C THR A 34 19.21 -5.97 9.48
N VAL A 35 19.51 -4.73 9.88
CA VAL A 35 18.64 -3.91 10.74
C VAL A 35 17.38 -3.50 9.98
N GLN A 36 17.51 -3.11 8.72
CA GLN A 36 16.38 -2.79 7.85
C GLN A 36 15.46 -4.00 7.65
N THR A 37 16.03 -5.18 7.37
CA THR A 37 15.26 -6.42 7.23
C THR A 37 14.55 -6.81 8.52
N ARG A 38 15.18 -6.62 9.69
CA ARG A 38 14.55 -6.88 10.99
C ARG A 38 13.38 -5.95 11.26
N ALA A 39 13.51 -4.67 10.95
CA ALA A 39 12.42 -3.70 11.09
C ALA A 39 11.24 -4.04 10.17
N LEU A 40 11.53 -4.44 8.92
CA LEU A 40 10.51 -4.91 7.98
C LEU A 40 9.80 -6.16 8.49
N HIS A 41 10.55 -7.15 8.98
CA HIS A 41 9.98 -8.38 9.54
C HIS A 41 9.11 -8.10 10.79
N ALA A 42 9.55 -7.21 11.67
CA ALA A 42 8.78 -6.81 12.84
C ALA A 42 7.47 -6.13 12.44
N TYR A 43 7.52 -5.22 11.47
CA TYR A 43 6.33 -4.56 10.93
C TYR A 43 5.35 -5.55 10.29
N LEU A 44 5.84 -6.46 9.45
CA LEU A 44 4.99 -7.48 8.80
C LEU A 44 4.35 -8.42 9.83
N ARG A 45 5.10 -8.83 10.86
CA ARG A 45 4.56 -9.66 11.95
C ARG A 45 3.45 -8.93 12.71
N TRP A 46 3.66 -7.67 13.10
CA TRP A 46 2.65 -6.88 13.79
C TRP A 46 1.41 -6.65 12.90
N ARG A 47 1.59 -6.30 11.63
CA ARG A 47 0.48 -6.10 10.68
C ARG A 47 -0.34 -7.38 10.52
N ASN A 48 0.31 -8.52 10.40
CA ASN A 48 -0.37 -9.81 10.24
C ASN A 48 -1.12 -10.22 11.52
N ALA A 49 -0.51 -10.02 12.69
CA ALA A 49 -1.17 -10.27 13.98
C ALA A 49 -2.41 -9.38 14.17
N ASN A 50 -2.38 -8.16 13.66
CA ASN A 50 -3.46 -7.17 13.78
C ASN A 50 -4.34 -7.05 12.54
N ALA A 51 -4.26 -7.99 11.59
CA ALA A 51 -4.95 -7.89 10.29
C ALA A 51 -6.48 -7.78 10.39
N ARG A 52 -7.06 -8.27 11.49
CA ARG A 52 -8.51 -8.23 11.75
C ARG A 52 -8.90 -7.24 12.85
N HIS A 53 -7.94 -6.46 13.37
CA HIS A 53 -8.21 -5.50 14.44
C HIS A 53 -9.11 -4.37 13.93
N ARG A 54 -10.28 -4.21 14.53
CA ARG A 54 -11.34 -3.30 14.04
C ARG A 54 -10.84 -1.86 13.91
N ASP A 55 -10.08 -1.38 14.89
CA ASP A 55 -9.59 0.00 14.91
C ASP A 55 -8.50 0.26 13.86
N VAL A 56 -7.64 -0.73 13.60
CA VAL A 56 -6.63 -0.65 12.53
C VAL A 56 -7.32 -0.56 11.16
N LEU A 57 -8.35 -1.37 10.94
CA LEU A 57 -9.16 -1.32 9.71
C LEU A 57 -9.96 -0.01 9.58
N ALA A 58 -10.38 0.59 10.69
CA ALA A 58 -11.03 1.89 10.70
C ALA A 58 -10.04 3.01 10.34
N ALA A 59 -8.85 2.99 10.94
CA ALA A 59 -7.78 3.94 10.65
C ALA A 59 -7.34 3.85 9.18
N GLU A 60 -7.14 2.65 8.63
CA GLU A 60 -6.76 2.46 7.23
C GLU A 60 -7.83 2.95 6.25
N ARG A 61 -9.13 2.74 6.56
CA ARG A 61 -10.22 3.30 5.76
C ARG A 61 -10.25 4.83 5.78
N LYS A 62 -10.01 5.44 6.95
CA LYS A 62 -9.91 6.89 7.09
C LYS A 62 -8.76 7.45 6.28
N GLU A 63 -7.60 6.81 6.33
CA GLU A 63 -6.42 7.26 5.57
C GLU A 63 -6.62 7.11 4.06
N ARG A 64 -7.22 6.02 3.59
CA ARG A 64 -7.59 5.87 2.17
C ARG A 64 -8.65 6.88 1.72
N ALA A 65 -9.51 7.35 2.61
CA ALA A 65 -10.45 8.42 2.32
C ALA A 65 -9.73 9.77 2.22
N ARG A 66 -8.81 10.08 3.15
CA ARG A 66 -7.97 11.28 3.12
C ARG A 66 -7.19 11.38 1.81
N ILE A 67 -6.44 10.34 1.45
CA ILE A 67 -5.64 10.29 0.22
C ILE A 67 -6.49 10.49 -1.03
N ARG A 68 -7.71 9.92 -1.08
CA ARG A 68 -8.62 10.13 -2.23
C ARG A 68 -9.13 11.56 -2.31
N SER A 69 -9.47 12.16 -1.17
CA SER A 69 -9.89 13.56 -1.11
C SER A 69 -8.78 14.50 -1.58
N GLU A 70 -7.56 14.29 -1.10
CA GLU A 70 -6.38 15.07 -1.49
C GLU A 70 -6.07 14.95 -2.98
N LYS A 71 -6.22 13.75 -3.54
CA LYS A 71 -6.03 13.52 -4.98
C LYS A 71 -7.22 13.96 -5.84
N GLY A 72 -8.33 14.35 -5.23
CA GLY A 72 -9.57 14.66 -5.94
C GLY A 72 -10.11 13.47 -6.75
N ILE A 73 -10.10 12.26 -6.19
CA ILE A 73 -10.49 11.03 -6.92
C ILE A 73 -11.81 10.46 -6.38
N ARG A 74 -12.79 10.24 -7.25
CA ARG A 74 -14.04 9.54 -6.90
C ARG A 74 -13.81 8.04 -6.71
N TRP A 75 -14.76 7.38 -6.05
CA TRP A 75 -14.81 5.92 -6.02
C TRP A 75 -14.79 5.37 -7.47
N GLY A 76 -13.94 4.36 -7.71
CA GLY A 76 -13.68 3.84 -9.06
C GLY A 76 -12.53 4.51 -9.82
N GLY A 77 -11.76 5.41 -9.19
CA GLY A 77 -10.48 5.90 -9.74
C GLY A 77 -10.57 7.05 -10.76
N ARG A 78 -11.78 7.55 -11.04
CA ARG A 78 -11.96 8.72 -11.91
C ARG A 78 -11.64 9.99 -11.12
N PRO A 79 -10.96 10.98 -11.72
CA PRO A 79 -10.80 12.30 -11.11
C PRO A 79 -12.15 13.01 -10.96
N LEU A 80 -12.27 13.85 -9.92
CA LEU A 80 -13.33 14.81 -9.74
C LEU A 80 -13.12 15.93 -10.76
N ASN A 81 -14.19 16.35 -11.44
CA ASN A 81 -14.13 17.55 -12.27
C ASN A 81 -13.95 18.75 -11.34
N THR A 82 -12.84 19.47 -11.47
CA THR A 82 -12.73 20.84 -10.96
C THR A 82 -13.68 21.68 -11.80
N ALA A 83 -14.77 22.17 -11.22
CA ALA A 83 -15.59 23.18 -11.88
C ALA A 83 -14.72 24.44 -12.09
N ALA A 84 -14.74 24.98 -13.32
CA ALA A 84 -14.03 26.20 -13.70
C ALA A 84 -14.74 27.45 -13.17
#